data_AF-A0A8I6WX62-F1
#
_entry.id   AF-A0A8I6WX62-F1
#
_cell.length_a   1.000
_cell.length_b   1.000
_cell.length_c   1.000
_cell.angle_alpha   90.00
_cell.angle_beta   90.00
_cell.angle_gamma   90.00
#
_symmetry.space_group_name_H-M   'P 1'
#
loop_
_entity.id
_entity.type
_entity.pdbx_description
1 polymer ?
#
loop_
_entity_poly.entity_id
_entity_poly.type
_entity_poly.pdbx_seq_one_letter_code
_entity_poly.pdbx_strand_id
1 'polypeptide(L)' 'MEQEKKLKVLCLHGFRTSGGFLKKQISKWHPSILQQFDTVFPDGQFPAGGKSDIEGIFPPTIL' A
#
# COMPACT_ATOMS: atom_id res chain seq x y z
N MET A 1 26.34 -8.27 -17.73
CA MET A 1 26.08 -7.88 -16.33
C MET A 1 24.70 -8.40 -15.99
N GLU A 2 24.61 -9.43 -15.15
CA GLU A 2 23.34 -9.99 -14.71
C GLU A 2 22.66 -8.91 -13.86
N GLN A 3 21.52 -8.40 -14.32
CA GLN A 3 20.73 -7.48 -13.51
C GLN A 3 20.25 -8.27 -12.30
N GLU A 4 20.67 -7.87 -11.10
CA GLU A 4 20.15 -8.46 -9.86
C GLU A 4 18.61 -8.42 -9.91
N LYS A 5 18.02 -9.61 -10.03
CA LYS A 5 16.58 -9.75 -10.20
C LYS A 5 15.90 -9.43 -8.87
N LYS A 6 15.37 -8.21 -8.75
CA LYS A 6 14.61 -7.77 -7.57
C LYS A 6 13.45 -8.71 -7.30
N LEU A 7 13.21 -9.00 -6.02
CA LEU A 7 12.06 -9.81 -5.61
C LEU A 7 10.78 -9.03 -5.88
N LYS A 8 9.82 -9.66 -6.55
CA LYS A 8 8.50 -9.10 -6.82
C LYS A 8 7.59 -9.30 -5.62
N VAL A 9 7.05 -8.22 -5.08
CA VAL A 9 6.20 -8.22 -3.89
C VAL A 9 4.86 -7.57 -4.23
N LEU A 10 3.79 -8.32 -3.99
CA LEU A 10 2.41 -7.82 -4.08
C LEU A 10 1.99 -7.28 -2.71
N CYS A 11 1.74 -5.97 -2.64
CA CYS A 11 1.42 -5.28 -1.39
C CYS A 11 -0.10 -5.05 -1.29
N LEU A 12 -0.80 -5.91 -0.54
CA LEU A 12 -2.24 -5.83 -0.33
C LEU A 12 -2.58 -4.93 0.85
N HIS A 13 -3.47 -3.96 0.63
CA HIS A 13 -3.89 -3.01 1.65
C HIS A 13 -4.96 -3.59 2.60
N GLY A 14 -5.12 -2.95 3.75
CA GLY A 14 -6.13 -3.33 4.75
C GLY A 14 -7.53 -2.80 4.44
N PHE A 15 -8.50 -3.18 5.27
CA PHE A 15 -9.90 -2.73 5.17
C PHE A 15 -10.02 -1.19 5.15
N ARG A 16 -10.90 -0.67 4.28
CA ARG A 16 -11.14 0.78 4.07
C ARG A 16 -9.87 1.63 3.84
N THR A 17 -8.84 1.04 3.26
CA THR A 17 -7.65 1.75 2.75
C THR A 17 -7.47 1.49 1.26
N SER A 18 -6.38 1.97 0.67
CA SER A 18 -6.02 1.77 -0.73
C SER A 18 -4.55 1.35 -0.85
N GLY A 19 -4.16 0.80 -2.00
CA GLY A 19 -2.76 0.54 -2.34
C GLY A 19 -1.91 1.80 -2.21
N GLY A 20 -2.44 2.95 -2.63
CA GLY A 20 -1.81 4.25 -2.42
C GLY A 20 -1.60 4.61 -0.94
N PHE A 21 -2.55 4.26 -0.08
CA PHE A 21 -2.43 4.46 1.37
C PHE A 21 -1.33 3.57 1.97
N LEU A 22 -1.31 2.29 1.64
CA LEU A 22 -0.27 1.36 2.08
C LEU A 22 1.12 1.83 1.63
N LYS A 23 1.24 2.30 0.37
CA LYS A 23 2.50 2.86 -0.15
C LYS A 23 3.02 4.03 0.69
N LYS A 24 2.13 4.92 1.14
CA LYS A 24 2.48 6.04 2.04
C LYS A 24 2.84 5.57 3.46
N GLN A 25 2.25 4.49 3.94
CA GLN A 25 2.60 3.94 5.26
C GLN A 25 4.01 3.36 5.25
N ILE A 26 4.35 2.56 4.24
CA ILE A 26 5.67 1.91 4.13
C ILE A 26 6.76 2.87 3.66
N SER A 27 6.43 4.02 3.06
CA SER A 27 7.43 5.02 2.66
C SER A 27 8.17 5.64 3.86
N LYS A 28 7.73 5.35 5.09
CA LYS A 28 8.44 5.67 6.34
C LYS A 28 9.66 4.77 6.58
N TRP A 29 9.76 3.64 5.91
CA TRP A 29 10.91 2.74 6.02
C TRP A 29 12.12 3.32 5.30
N HIS A 30 13.31 2.86 5.69
CA HIS A 30 14.55 3.32 5.06
C HIS A 30 14.57 2.94 3.56
N PRO A 31 14.94 3.85 2.63
CA PRO A 31 14.86 3.59 1.19
C PRO A 31 15.64 2.36 0.71
N SER A 32 16.73 2.00 1.39
CA SER A 32 17.52 0.80 1.07
C SER A 32 16.72 -0.49 1.20
N ILE A 33 15.67 -0.53 2.03
CA ILE A 33 14.78 -1.69 2.15
C ILE A 33 13.92 -1.80 0.90
N LEU A 34 13.28 -0.71 0.49
CA LEU A 34 12.35 -0.69 -0.65
C LEU A 34 13.07 -0.88 -1.98
N GLN A 35 14.32 -0.43 -2.11
CA GLN A 35 15.11 -0.58 -3.34
C GLN A 35 15.42 -2.04 -3.70
N GLN A 36 15.36 -2.97 -2.73
CA GLN A 36 15.59 -4.40 -2.94
C GLN A 36 14.40 -5.10 -3.62
N PHE A 37 13.23 -4.46 -3.65
CA PHE A 37 11.99 -5.04 -4.12
C PHE A 37 11.46 -4.33 -5.37
N ASP A 38 10.75 -5.10 -6.19
CA ASP A 38 9.82 -4.58 -7.19
C ASP A 38 8.40 -4.71 -6.60
N THR A 39 7.75 -3.59 -6.31
CA THR A 39 6.53 -3.56 -5.49
C THR A 39 5.32 -3.07 -6.28
N VAL A 40 4.19 -3.75 -6.10
CA VAL A 40 2.91 -3.40 -6.73
C VAL A 40 1.84 -3.23 -5.66
N PHE A 41 1.04 -2.16 -5.77
CA PHE A 41 0.02 -1.76 -4.79
C PHE A 41 -1.35 -1.65 -5.47
N PRO A 42 -2.05 -2.77 -5.73
CA PRO A 42 -3.39 -2.72 -6.31
C PRO A 42 -4.43 -2.24 -5.29
N ASP A 43 -5.50 -1.64 -5.79
CA ASP A 43 -6.72 -1.39 -5.01
C ASP A 43 -7.69 -2.56 -5.13
N GLY A 44 -8.47 -2.78 -4.08
CA GLY A 44 -9.60 -3.71 -4.11
C GLY A 44 -10.65 -3.28 -5.15
N GLN A 45 -11.26 -4.25 -5.84
CA GLN A 45 -12.23 -3.98 -6.90
C GLN A 45 -13.54 -3.35 -6.38
N PHE A 46 -13.94 -3.70 -5.16
CA PHE A 46 -15.21 -3.26 -4.59
C PHE A 46 -14.95 -2.31 -3.43
N PRO A 47 -15.68 -1.17 -3.36
CA PRO A 47 -15.57 -0.28 -2.22
C PRO A 47 -16.09 -0.98 -0.96
N ALA A 48 -15.38 -0.79 0.14
CA ALA A 48 -15.82 -1.28 1.43
C ALA A 48 -17.00 -0.46 1.94
N GLY A 49 -18.12 -1.13 2.27
CA GLY A 49 -19.25 -0.53 2.98
C GLY A 49 -19.09 -0.55 4.50
N GLY A 50 -19.90 0.23 5.22
CA GLY A 50 -19.93 0.25 6.69
C GLY A 50 -18.89 1.17 7.35
N LYS A 51 -18.92 1.25 8.68
CA LYS A 51 -18.03 2.12 9.47
C LYS A 51 -16.57 1.61 9.49
N SER A 52 -15.60 2.50 9.61
CA SER A 52 -14.17 2.17 9.67
C SER A 52 -13.65 2.40 11.07
N ASP A 53 -12.74 1.54 11.50
CA ASP A 53 -11.97 1.78 12.73
C ASP A 53 -11.07 3.03 12.65
N ILE A 54 -10.84 3.57 11.45
CA ILE A 54 -10.12 4.83 11.24
C ILE A 54 -11.03 6.05 10.99
N GLU A 55 -12.35 5.87 11.08
CA GLU A 55 -13.33 6.94 10.87
C GLU A 55 -13.18 8.01 11.96
N GLY A 56 -12.64 9.17 11.58
CA GLY A 56 -12.32 10.28 12.49
C GLY A 56 -10.83 10.46 12.81
N ILE A 57 -9.96 9.50 12.48
CA ILE A 57 -8.49 9.63 12.62
C ILE A 57 -7.87 10.17 11.34
N PHE A 58 -8.40 9.74 10.20
CA PHE A 58 -7.99 10.23 8.88
C PHE A 58 -9.19 10.87 8.17
N PRO A 59 -8.99 11.96 7.41
CA PRO A 59 -10.07 12.53 6.61
C PRO A 59 -10.61 11.44 5.67
N PRO A 60 -11.95 11.40 5.44
CA PRO A 60 -12.52 10.45 4.51
C PRO A 60 -11.86 10.68 3.15
N THR A 61 -11.14 9.66 2.68
CA THR A 61 -10.66 9.65 1.29
C THR A 61 -11.89 9.38 0.46
N ILE A 62 -12.44 10.43 -0.17
CA ILE A 62 -13.44 10.28 -1.21
C ILE A 62 -12.79 9.39 -2.28
N LEU A 63 -13.48 8.31 -2.64
CA LEU A 63 -13.07 7.36 -3.68
C LEU A 63 -12.62 8.11 -4.94
#